data_AF-A0A7W3QKF6-F1
#
_entry.id   AF-A0A7W3QKF6-F1
#
_cell.length_a   1.000
_cell.length_b   1.000
_cell.length_c   1.000
_cell.angle_alpha   90.00
_cell.angle_beta   90.00
_cell.angle_gamma   90.00
#
_symmetry.space_group_name_H-M   'P 1'
#
loop_
_entity.id
_entity.type
_entity.pdbx_description
1 polymer ?
#
loop_
_entity_poly.entity_id
_entity_poly.type
_entity_poly.pdbx_seq_one_letter_code
_entity_poly.pdbx_strand_id
1 'polypeptide(L)'
;MRYEKATPGTCRARDRLAAHARNALAAAGLPLMPSDLEVTLGSGAEIEVDYGADAAGGVYATWRLHPQLARAAAYAIGEETGEDDPALLFSGAVAVAMERALGAILTAAGFTVEEADDEYRPFTLRITAGPAGGPDPWADPE
;
A
#
# COMPACT_ATOMS: atom_id res chain seq x y z
N MET A 1 11.25 20.95 6.65
CA MET A 1 11.27 21.07 5.18
C MET A 1 9.88 21.53 4.75
N ARG A 2 9.73 22.47 3.82
CA ARG A 2 8.40 22.91 3.37
C ARG A 2 7.91 21.88 2.34
N TYR A 3 6.73 21.30 2.56
CA TYR A 3 6.10 20.42 1.58
C TYR A 3 5.90 21.17 0.27
N GLU A 4 6.48 20.65 -0.81
CA GLU A 4 6.29 21.15 -2.17
C GLU A 4 5.58 20.07 -2.99
N LYS A 5 4.49 20.46 -3.63
CA LYS A 5 3.71 19.55 -4.48
C LYS A 5 4.37 19.42 -5.84
N ALA A 6 4.42 18.21 -6.38
CA ALA A 6 4.90 17.94 -7.72
C ALA A 6 4.08 18.68 -8.80
N THR A 7 4.63 18.74 -10.01
CA THR A 7 3.94 19.39 -11.13
C THR A 7 2.56 18.74 -11.40
N PRO A 8 1.59 19.47 -11.97
CA PRO A 8 0.29 18.89 -12.31
C PRO A 8 0.36 17.66 -13.23
N GLY A 9 1.35 17.62 -14.12
CA GLY A 9 1.60 16.47 -15.00
C GLY A 9 2.04 15.24 -14.21
N THR A 10 2.96 15.42 -13.27
CA THR A 10 3.43 14.36 -12.36
C THR A 10 2.30 13.85 -11.48
N CYS A 11 1.47 14.74 -10.92
CA CYS A 11 0.33 14.34 -10.09
C CYS A 11 -0.65 13.46 -10.88
N ARG A 12 -1.05 13.89 -12.09
CA ARG A 12 -1.94 13.10 -12.95
C ARG A 12 -1.34 11.75 -13.36
N ALA A 13 -0.01 11.68 -13.53
CA ALA A 13 0.65 10.41 -13.82
C ALA A 13 0.58 9.44 -12.62
N ARG A 14 0.80 9.95 -11.40
CA ARG A 14 0.64 9.17 -10.16
C ARG A 14 -0.81 8.71 -9.96
N ASP A 15 -1.79 9.57 -10.22
CA ASP A 15 -3.22 9.23 -10.12
C ASP A 15 -3.60 8.06 -11.04
N ARG A 16 -3.15 8.11 -12.30
CA ARG A 16 -3.39 7.03 -13.27
C ARG A 16 -2.73 5.72 -12.83
N LEU A 17 -1.48 5.79 -12.38
CA LEU A 17 -0.76 4.61 -11.89
C LEU A 17 -1.47 3.99 -10.68
N ALA A 18 -1.90 4.82 -9.74
CA ALA A 18 -2.64 4.39 -8.55
C ALA A 18 -4.00 3.78 -8.90
N ALA A 19 -4.76 4.37 -9.84
CA ALA A 19 -6.03 3.82 -10.29
C ALA A 19 -5.86 2.43 -10.91
N HIS A 20 -4.85 2.26 -11.78
CA HIS A 20 -4.55 0.98 -12.41
C HIS A 20 -4.15 -0.10 -11.39
N ALA A 21 -3.33 0.28 -10.40
CA ALA A 21 -2.93 -0.62 -9.33
C ALA A 21 -4.13 -1.07 -8.47
N ARG A 22 -5.04 -0.14 -8.15
CA ARG A 22 -6.30 -0.45 -7.45
C ARG A 22 -7.13 -1.46 -8.23
N ASN A 23 -7.33 -1.24 -9.53
CA ASN A 23 -8.11 -2.16 -10.38
C ASN A 23 -7.50 -3.56 -10.43
N ALA A 24 -6.17 -3.66 -10.58
CA ALA A 24 -5.48 -4.95 -10.58
C ALA A 24 -5.64 -5.71 -9.25
N LEU A 25 -5.51 -5.02 -8.11
CA LEU A 25 -5.68 -5.63 -6.79
C LEU A 25 -7.14 -6.04 -6.54
N ALA A 26 -8.11 -5.21 -6.96
CA ALA A 26 -9.53 -5.55 -6.89
C ALA A 26 -9.86 -6.78 -7.76
N ALA A 27 -9.34 -6.84 -8.98
CA ALA A 27 -9.52 -7.99 -9.87
C ALA A 27 -8.87 -9.28 -9.34
N ALA A 28 -7.79 -9.15 -8.55
CA ALA A 28 -7.21 -10.28 -7.81
C ALA A 28 -8.05 -10.73 -6.59
N GLY A 29 -9.16 -10.04 -6.30
CA GLY A 29 -10.08 -10.35 -5.20
C GLY A 29 -9.65 -9.79 -3.85
N LEU A 30 -8.67 -8.86 -3.80
CA LEU A 30 -8.28 -8.22 -2.56
C LEU A 30 -9.27 -7.11 -2.19
N PRO A 31 -9.74 -7.05 -0.93
CA PRO A 31 -10.50 -5.90 -0.46
C PRO A 31 -9.61 -4.66 -0.52
N LEU A 32 -10.12 -3.60 -1.14
CA LEU A 32 -9.44 -2.31 -1.18
C LEU A 32 -9.90 -1.44 -0.02
N MET A 33 -8.94 -0.83 0.65
CA MET A 33 -9.19 0.23 1.63
C MET A 33 -9.11 1.59 0.94
N PRO A 34 -10.17 2.41 1.02
CA PRO A 34 -10.08 3.80 0.59
C PRO A 34 -9.05 4.54 1.45
N SER A 35 -8.18 5.33 0.81
CA SER A 35 -7.16 6.11 1.51
C SER A 35 -7.74 7.22 2.39
N ASP A 36 -9.03 7.54 2.24
CA ASP A 36 -9.78 8.56 2.97
C ASP A 36 -10.73 7.98 4.03
N LEU A 37 -10.87 6.65 4.12
CA LEU A 37 -11.69 6.03 5.14
C LEU A 37 -10.95 6.04 6.47
N GLU A 38 -11.67 6.38 7.55
CA GLU A 38 -11.12 6.37 8.89
C GLU A 38 -10.52 4.99 9.20
N VAL A 39 -9.28 4.98 9.74
CA VAL A 39 -8.41 3.80 10.00
C VAL A 39 -9.11 2.70 10.82
N THR A 40 -10.26 3.02 11.40
CA THR A 40 -11.03 2.21 12.35
C THR A 40 -11.99 1.20 11.72
N LEU A 41 -12.26 1.23 10.42
CA LEU A 41 -13.42 0.52 9.84
C LEU A 41 -13.15 -0.67 8.92
N GLY A 42 -11.90 -0.94 8.52
CA GLY A 42 -11.63 -2.06 7.60
C GLY A 42 -10.20 -2.54 7.54
N SER A 43 -10.00 -3.65 6.82
CA SER A 43 -8.70 -4.24 6.49
C SER A 43 -8.64 -4.53 5.00
N GLY A 44 -7.48 -4.33 4.39
CA GLY A 44 -7.34 -4.53 2.96
C GLY A 44 -6.10 -3.88 2.37
N ALA A 45 -5.96 -3.99 1.05
CA ALA A 45 -4.91 -3.33 0.31
C ALA A 45 -5.22 -1.85 0.20
N GLU A 46 -4.24 -1.00 0.51
CA GLU A 46 -4.34 0.45 0.36
C GLU A 46 -3.34 0.91 -0.70
N ILE A 47 -3.79 1.81 -1.56
CA ILE A 47 -2.93 2.54 -2.48
C ILE A 47 -2.91 4.02 -2.07
N GLU A 48 -1.76 4.50 -1.63
CA GLU A 48 -1.49 5.90 -1.28
C GLU A 48 -0.83 6.63 -2.45
N VAL A 49 -1.19 7.89 -2.65
CA VAL A 49 -0.53 8.79 -3.60
C VAL A 49 0.13 9.92 -2.82
N ASP A 50 1.45 9.92 -2.77
CA ASP A 50 2.22 11.04 -2.25
C ASP A 50 2.51 12.02 -3.39
N TYR A 51 1.96 13.24 -3.29
CA TYR A 51 2.18 14.31 -4.27
C TYR A 51 3.44 15.14 -4.02
N GLY A 52 4.31 14.77 -3.09
CA GLY A 52 5.60 15.41 -2.85
C GLY A 52 6.44 15.53 -4.13
N ALA A 53 7.11 16.67 -4.30
CA ALA A 53 8.04 16.92 -5.39
C ALA A 53 9.44 16.31 -5.14
N ASP A 54 9.70 15.85 -3.93
CA ASP A 54 10.95 15.22 -3.52
C ASP A 54 11.04 13.75 -3.99
N ALA A 55 12.14 13.08 -3.61
CA ALA A 55 12.38 11.69 -3.95
C ALA A 55 11.39 10.71 -3.30
N ALA A 56 10.73 11.12 -2.20
CA ALA A 56 9.74 10.34 -1.47
C ALA A 56 8.34 10.44 -2.11
N GLY A 57 8.07 11.43 -2.96
CA GLY A 57 6.81 11.47 -3.71
C GLY A 57 6.64 10.26 -4.64
N GLY A 58 5.46 9.63 -4.63
CA GLY A 58 5.24 8.39 -5.38
C GLY A 58 3.85 7.79 -5.22
N VAL A 59 3.73 6.54 -5.67
CA VAL A 59 2.54 5.70 -5.45
C VAL A 59 3.00 4.50 -4.62
N TYR A 60 2.27 4.23 -3.55
CA TYR A 60 2.65 3.24 -2.56
C TYR A 60 1.52 2.25 -2.32
N ALA A 61 1.88 0.99 -2.14
CA ALA A 61 0.97 -0.09 -1.79
C ALA A 61 1.32 -0.62 -0.40
N THR A 62 0.32 -0.77 0.45
CA THR A 62 0.48 -1.37 1.78
C THR A 62 -0.74 -2.23 2.14
N TRP A 63 -0.59 -3.07 3.15
CA TRP A 63 -1.70 -3.85 3.71
C TRP A 63 -2.14 -3.29 5.06
N ARG A 64 -3.40 -2.91 5.16
CA ARG A 64 -4.02 -2.50 6.41
C ARG A 64 -4.52 -3.73 7.17
N LEU A 65 -3.89 -4.00 8.31
CA LEU A 65 -4.33 -5.01 9.27
C LEU A 65 -5.73 -4.69 9.79
N HIS A 66 -6.44 -5.74 10.22
CA HIS A 66 -7.71 -5.56 10.92
C HIS A 66 -7.52 -4.71 12.20
N PRO A 67 -8.40 -3.71 12.48
CA PRO A 67 -8.22 -2.78 13.59
C PRO A 67 -8.03 -3.44 14.97
N GLN A 68 -8.64 -4.61 15.18
CA GLN A 68 -8.46 -5.38 16.42
C GLN A 68 -7.02 -5.89 16.59
N LEU A 69 -6.43 -6.46 15.53
CA LEU A 69 -5.06 -6.96 15.56
C LEU A 69 -4.07 -5.81 15.65
N ALA A 70 -4.29 -4.74 14.87
CA ALA A 70 -3.45 -3.53 14.92
C ALA A 70 -3.41 -2.92 16.33
N ARG A 71 -4.58 -2.83 17.01
CA ARG A 71 -4.66 -2.32 18.38
C ARG A 71 -3.98 -3.22 19.40
N ALA A 72 -4.15 -4.55 19.27
CA ALA A 72 -3.50 -5.51 20.17
C ALA A 72 -1.97 -5.44 20.04
N ALA A 73 -1.45 -5.39 18.81
CA ALA A 73 -0.02 -5.23 18.56
C ALA A 73 0.52 -3.89 19.08
N ALA A 74 -0.21 -2.79 18.91
CA ALA A 74 0.18 -1.48 19.44
C ALA A 74 0.22 -1.46 20.98
N TYR A 75 -0.73 -2.15 21.63
CA TYR A 75 -0.76 -2.27 23.09
C TYR A 75 0.45 -3.08 23.62
N ALA A 76 0.80 -4.18 22.95
CA ALA A 76 1.97 -4.99 23.30
C ALA A 76 3.29 -4.20 23.29
N ILE A 77 3.45 -3.27 22.35
CA ILE A 77 4.63 -2.38 22.29
C ILE A 77 4.68 -1.46 23.51
N GLY A 78 3.53 -0.99 24.00
CA GLY A 78 3.43 -0.02 25.09
C GLY A 78 3.58 -0.58 26.51
N GLU A 79 3.32 -1.87 26.72
CA GLU A 79 3.24 -2.50 28.06
C GLU A 79 4.52 -3.22 28.49
N GLU A 80 5.63 -3.10 27.75
CA GLU A 80 6.88 -3.84 28.01
C GLU A 80 6.69 -5.37 28.08
N THR A 81 5.60 -5.93 27.52
CA THR A 81 5.40 -7.38 27.41
C THR A 81 6.45 -8.05 26.51
N GLY A 82 7.16 -7.24 25.72
CA GLY A 82 8.36 -7.61 24.99
C GLY A 82 8.09 -8.03 23.55
N GLU A 83 9.18 -8.28 22.81
CA GLU A 83 9.16 -8.67 21.39
C GLU A 83 8.44 -10.01 21.13
N ASP A 84 8.18 -10.79 22.19
CA ASP A 84 7.56 -12.12 22.14
C ASP A 84 6.01 -12.11 22.28
N ASP A 85 5.37 -10.94 22.35
CA ASP A 85 3.92 -10.86 22.43
C ASP A 85 3.24 -11.50 21.20
N PRO A 86 2.29 -12.46 21.37
CA PRO A 86 1.67 -13.16 20.26
C PRO A 86 0.96 -12.25 19.25
N ALA A 87 0.36 -11.14 19.70
CA ALA A 87 -0.29 -10.19 18.80
C ALA A 87 0.73 -9.41 17.98
N LEU A 88 1.85 -9.01 18.60
CA LEU A 88 2.95 -8.35 17.91
C LEU A 88 3.56 -9.28 16.84
N LEU A 89 3.95 -10.49 17.22
CA LEU A 89 4.51 -11.50 16.32
C LEU A 89 3.56 -11.84 15.16
N PHE A 90 2.28 -12.04 15.47
CA PHE A 90 1.29 -12.37 14.44
C PHE A 90 1.06 -11.18 13.48
N SER A 91 0.99 -9.95 13.99
CA SER A 91 0.82 -8.75 13.16
C SER A 91 1.99 -8.56 12.18
N GLY A 92 3.23 -8.77 12.63
CA GLY A 92 4.42 -8.71 11.79
C GLY A 92 4.42 -9.82 10.73
N ALA A 93 4.07 -11.04 11.11
CA ALA A 93 3.97 -12.16 10.16
C ALA A 93 2.92 -11.90 9.07
N VAL A 94 1.76 -11.35 9.42
CA VAL A 94 0.73 -10.97 8.45
C VAL A 94 1.22 -9.84 7.54
N ALA A 95 1.89 -8.82 8.09
CA ALA A 95 2.41 -7.71 7.29
C ALA A 95 3.42 -8.19 6.22
N VAL A 96 4.39 -9.03 6.60
CA VAL A 96 5.35 -9.65 5.67
C VAL A 96 4.65 -10.51 4.60
N ALA A 97 3.67 -11.33 5.00
CA ALA A 97 2.95 -12.19 4.08
C ALA A 97 2.17 -11.37 3.05
N MET A 98 1.49 -10.31 3.49
CA MET A 98 0.66 -9.49 2.64
C MET A 98 1.46 -8.55 1.75
N GLU A 99 2.57 -7.98 2.22
CA GLU A 99 3.53 -7.26 1.36
C GLU A 99 3.98 -8.14 0.18
N ARG A 100 4.43 -9.37 0.47
CA ARG A 100 4.84 -10.32 -0.58
C ARG A 100 3.70 -10.65 -1.54
N ALA A 101 2.48 -10.83 -1.03
CA ALA A 101 1.31 -11.09 -1.85
C ALA A 101 0.99 -9.89 -2.77
N LEU A 102 0.98 -8.68 -2.22
CA LEU A 102 0.76 -7.44 -2.98
C LEU A 102 1.81 -7.30 -4.09
N GLY A 103 3.09 -7.48 -3.75
CA GLY A 103 4.19 -7.42 -4.71
C GLY A 103 4.02 -8.44 -5.84
N ALA A 104 3.76 -9.70 -5.49
CA ALA A 104 3.56 -10.77 -6.48
C ALA A 104 2.38 -10.51 -7.41
N ILE A 105 1.25 -10.03 -6.87
CA ILE A 105 0.04 -9.72 -7.66
C ILE A 105 0.29 -8.53 -8.59
N LEU A 106 0.88 -7.44 -8.08
CA LEU A 106 1.20 -6.26 -8.88
C LEU A 106 2.19 -6.61 -9.98
N THR A 107 3.24 -7.38 -9.70
CA THR A 107 4.17 -7.86 -10.73
C THR A 107 3.48 -8.75 -11.75
N ALA A 108 2.60 -9.66 -11.34
CA ALA A 108 1.82 -10.50 -12.27
C ALA A 108 0.88 -9.68 -13.17
N ALA A 109 0.38 -8.54 -12.67
CA ALA A 109 -0.39 -7.56 -13.43
C ALA A 109 0.47 -6.61 -14.30
N GLY A 110 1.80 -6.79 -14.31
CA GLY A 110 2.72 -6.05 -15.16
C GLY A 110 3.27 -4.75 -14.55
N PHE A 111 3.12 -4.54 -13.25
CA PHE A 111 3.72 -3.41 -12.55
C PHE A 111 5.18 -3.69 -12.16
N THR A 112 5.98 -2.63 -12.10
CA THR A 112 7.28 -2.66 -11.43
C THR A 112 7.10 -2.13 -10.01
N VAL A 113 7.53 -2.93 -9.03
CA VAL A 113 7.44 -2.61 -7.61
C VAL A 113 8.81 -2.79 -6.95
N GLU A 114 9.10 -1.97 -5.96
CA GLU A 114 10.30 -2.06 -5.12
C GLU A 114 9.91 -1.88 -3.66
N GLU A 115 10.71 -2.40 -2.74
CA GLU A 115 10.57 -2.10 -1.32
C GLU A 115 10.76 -0.59 -1.13
N ALA A 116 9.85 0.05 -0.38
CA ALA A 116 10.02 1.46 -0.06
C ALA A 116 11.20 1.62 0.90
N ASP A 117 12.18 2.44 0.52
CA ASP A 117 13.29 2.86 1.38
C ASP A 117 12.80 3.90 2.40
N ASP A 118 11.91 3.46 3.30
CA ASP A 118 11.35 4.28 4.39
C ASP A 118 11.27 3.44 5.68
N GLU A 119 12.25 3.67 6.57
CA GLU A 119 12.31 3.04 7.89
C GLU A 119 11.05 3.30 8.74
N TYR A 120 10.29 4.36 8.45
CA TYR A 120 9.06 4.69 9.16
C TYR A 120 7.81 4.01 8.58
N ARG A 121 7.90 3.39 7.40
CA ARG A 121 6.80 2.70 6.72
C ARG A 121 7.17 1.27 6.33
N PRO A 122 7.48 0.40 7.31
CA PRO A 122 7.81 -1.00 7.04
C PRO A 122 6.67 -1.70 6.27
N PHE A 123 7.02 -2.68 5.43
CA PHE A 123 6.09 -3.47 4.63
C PHE A 123 5.29 -2.67 3.58
N THR A 124 5.91 -1.60 3.08
CA THR A 124 5.34 -0.74 2.03
C THR A 124 6.10 -0.96 0.74
N LEU A 125 5.37 -1.14 -0.35
CA LEU A 125 5.92 -1.25 -1.69
C LEU A 125 5.75 0.07 -2.43
N ARG A 126 6.80 0.54 -3.10
CA ARG A 126 6.70 1.63 -4.07
C ARG A 126 6.40 1.06 -5.45
N ILE A 127 5.40 1.62 -6.11
CA ILE A 127 5.06 1.29 -7.50
C ILE A 127 5.75 2.31 -8.41
N THR A 128 6.73 1.85 -9.20
CA THR A 128 7.58 2.72 -10.02
C THR A 128 7.13 2.80 -11.48
N ALA A 129 6.46 1.76 -11.96
CA ALA A 129 5.89 1.73 -13.31
C ALA A 129 4.66 0.81 -13.38
N GLY A 130 3.74 1.13 -14.31
CA GLY A 130 2.60 0.28 -14.67
C GLY A 130 2.85 -0.51 -15.95
N PRO A 131 1.93 -1.43 -16.32
CA PRO A 131 2.04 -2.22 -17.54
C PRO A 131 2.15 -1.32 -18.79
N ALA A 132 2.90 -1.78 -19.78
CA ALA A 132 3.15 -1.03 -21.01
C ALA A 132 1.87 -0.88 -21.85
N GLY A 133 1.24 0.30 -21.78
CA GLY A 133 0.36 0.88 -22.79
C GLY A 133 -0.68 -0.05 -23.42
N GLY A 134 -1.75 -0.33 -22.68
CA GLY A 134 -2.99 -0.91 -23.18
C GLY A 134 -4.19 -0.42 -22.35
N PRO A 135 -5.43 -0.59 -22.82
CA PRO A 135 -6.58 -0.42 -21.93
C PRO A 135 -6.42 -1.33 -20.71
N ASP A 136 -6.89 -0.86 -19.55
CA ASP A 136 -6.88 -1.64 -18.32
C ASP A 136 -7.67 -2.94 -18.54
N PRO A 137 -7.03 -4.13 -18.59
CA PRO A 137 -7.77 -5.37 -18.82
C PRO A 137 -8.69 -5.69 -17.63
N TRP A 138 -8.53 -4.97 -16.51
CA TRP A 138 -9.28 -5.13 -15.27
C TRP A 138 -10.34 -4.03 -15.06
N ALA A 139 -10.45 -3.06 -15.97
CA ALA A 139 -11.59 -2.16 -15.96
C ALA A 139 -12.86 -2.92 -16.36
N ASP A 140 -14.00 -2.53 -15.80
CA ASP A 140 -15.29 -3.04 -16.25
C ASP A 140 -15.42 -2.80 -17.76
N PRO A 141 -15.83 -3.81 -18.55
CA PRO A 141 -16.11 -3.62 -19.97
C PRO A 141 -17.30 -2.65 -20.13
N GLU A 142 -17.15 -1.66 -21.02
CA GLU A 142 -18.25 -0.75 -21.43
C GLU A 142 -19.40 -1.50 -22.12
#